data_AF-A0A6P9ESB4-F1
#
_entry.id   AF-A0A6P9ESB4-F1
#
_cell.length_a   1.000
_cell.length_b   1.000
_cell.length_c   1.000
_cell.angle_alpha   90.00
_cell.angle_beta   90.00
_cell.angle_gamma   90.00
#
_symmetry.space_group_name_H-M   'P 1'
#
loop_
_entity.id
_entity.type
_entity.pdbx_description
1 polymer ?
#
loop_
_entity_poly.entity_id
_entity_poly.type
_entity_poly.pdbx_seq_one_letter_code
_entity_poly.pdbx_strand_id
1 'polypeptide(L)'
;MKLRKHGLIPLKINDGERAPSCENAVFFTTRVTWIIKHHATMAQNTWDAIDTQEKEELINRVRANFILDWSKRNHREMVEKNLGKKFNDFHYQLHKIYMGCATHGEALLKPTSLVESDVWKKLCGRWGSDEFKKISNQNKVNRKRQHVNHTAGRKSFVRLIQEMNNMIEKLDEMELEERTDEAANIIFRDVIGHRSGYARGLGVSVIPEPRPSSMSAQFEHLAQENEKHKNEAMMYKTELDDLKREVRQLLVWQQSYDQRMNLFECDLERVSNRDTPGNV
;
A
#
# COMPACT_ATOMS: atom_id res chain seq x y z
N MET A 1 27.27 15.84 -16.69
CA MET A 1 26.57 14.54 -16.70
C MET A 1 27.34 13.58 -15.79
N LYS A 2 26.90 13.37 -14.54
CA LYS A 2 27.61 12.48 -13.60
C LYS A 2 27.29 11.02 -13.98
N LEU A 3 28.27 10.31 -14.55
CA LEU A 3 28.29 8.86 -14.67
C LEU A 3 28.02 8.25 -13.28
N ARG A 4 27.00 7.39 -13.14
CA ARG A 4 26.63 6.83 -11.83
C ARG A 4 27.59 5.70 -11.42
N LYS A 5 27.99 5.75 -10.15
CA LYS A 5 28.81 4.76 -9.41
C LYS A 5 28.02 3.57 -8.83
N HIS A 6 26.77 3.34 -9.21
CA HIS A 6 25.93 2.30 -8.59
C HIS A 6 25.50 1.25 -9.62
N GLY A 7 25.59 -0.03 -9.23
CA GLY A 7 25.14 -1.19 -10.02
C GLY A 7 23.63 -1.20 -10.26
N LEU A 8 23.14 -2.30 -10.86
CA LEU A 8 21.72 -2.46 -11.19
C LEU A 8 20.83 -2.32 -9.96
N ILE A 9 19.74 -1.57 -10.09
CA ILE A 9 18.82 -1.29 -8.98
C ILE A 9 17.83 -2.47 -8.83
N PRO A 10 17.71 -3.08 -7.64
CA PRO A 10 16.71 -4.12 -7.40
C PRO A 10 15.28 -3.60 -7.58
N LEU A 11 14.45 -4.36 -8.29
CA LEU A 11 13.03 -4.05 -8.46
C LEU A 11 12.19 -5.28 -8.09
N LYS A 12 11.51 -5.23 -6.95
CA LYS A 12 10.60 -6.31 -6.51
C LYS A 12 9.29 -6.21 -7.28
N ILE A 13 8.92 -7.31 -7.93
CA ILE A 13 7.65 -7.50 -8.64
C ILE A 13 7.10 -8.83 -8.14
N ASN A 14 5.92 -8.81 -7.52
CA ASN A 14 5.29 -10.02 -7.00
C ASN A 14 4.82 -10.90 -8.17
N ASP A 15 4.73 -12.21 -7.98
CA ASP A 15 4.28 -13.12 -9.03
C ASP A 15 2.83 -12.80 -9.44
N GLY A 16 2.56 -12.85 -10.75
CA GLY A 16 1.29 -12.43 -11.34
C GLY A 16 1.10 -10.91 -11.45
N GLU A 17 1.87 -10.10 -10.72
CA GLU A 17 1.71 -8.65 -10.70
C GLU A 17 2.46 -7.93 -11.83
N ARG A 18 1.85 -6.86 -12.35
CA ARG A 18 2.41 -6.03 -13.44
C ARG A 18 2.82 -4.63 -12.98
N ALA A 19 3.14 -4.47 -11.70
CA ALA A 19 3.63 -3.23 -11.10
C ALA A 19 4.69 -3.52 -10.04
N PRO A 20 5.71 -2.66 -9.87
CA PRO A 20 6.68 -2.82 -8.80
C PRO A 20 6.03 -2.63 -7.42
N SER A 21 6.36 -3.49 -6.46
CA SER A 21 5.83 -3.49 -5.09
C SER A 21 6.80 -2.90 -4.05
N CYS A 22 7.93 -2.32 -4.48
CA CYS A 22 8.98 -1.79 -3.61
C CYS A 22 9.15 -0.26 -3.68
N GLU A 23 9.97 0.29 -2.78
CA GLU A 23 10.32 1.72 -2.73
C GLU A 23 10.97 2.23 -4.03
N ASN A 24 11.74 1.36 -4.70
CA ASN A 24 12.38 1.66 -5.99
C ASN A 24 11.39 1.89 -7.14
N ALA A 25 10.08 1.64 -6.95
CA ALA A 25 9.04 1.90 -7.94
C ALA A 25 9.03 3.35 -8.44
N VAL A 26 9.31 4.31 -7.55
CA VAL A 26 9.35 5.74 -7.90
C VAL A 26 10.55 6.04 -8.79
N PHE A 27 11.72 5.50 -8.45
CA PHE A 27 12.93 5.63 -9.28
C PHE A 27 12.76 4.97 -10.64
N PHE A 28 12.15 3.78 -10.69
CA PHE A 28 11.79 3.11 -11.92
C PHE A 28 10.93 4.00 -12.82
N THR A 29 9.82 4.52 -12.28
CA THR A 29 8.90 5.38 -13.05
C THR A 29 9.60 6.63 -13.59
N THR A 30 10.43 7.28 -12.77
CA THR A 30 11.21 8.46 -13.16
C THR A 30 12.21 8.11 -14.27
N ARG A 31 12.91 6.97 -14.15
CA ARG A 31 13.91 6.55 -15.13
C ARG A 31 13.28 6.15 -16.46
N VAL A 32 12.17 5.41 -16.44
CA VAL A 32 11.39 5.08 -17.65
C VAL A 32 10.92 6.35 -18.35
N THR A 33 10.42 7.33 -17.59
CA THR A 33 10.01 8.64 -18.14
C THR A 33 11.18 9.33 -18.82
N TRP A 34 12.36 9.33 -18.18
CA TRP A 34 13.57 9.91 -18.77
C TRP A 34 14.00 9.17 -20.04
N ILE A 35 13.98 7.83 -20.04
CA ILE A 35 14.33 7.02 -21.22
C ILE A 35 13.44 7.39 -22.40
N ILE A 36 12.13 7.44 -22.20
CA ILE A 36 11.17 7.82 -23.24
C ILE A 36 11.47 9.22 -23.78
N LYS A 37 11.67 10.21 -22.89
CA LYS A 37 11.89 11.60 -23.32
C LYS A 37 13.15 11.83 -24.13
N HIS A 38 14.18 11.01 -23.91
CA HIS A 38 15.50 11.23 -24.50
C HIS A 38 15.87 10.23 -25.60
N HIS A 39 15.17 9.09 -25.69
CA HIS A 39 15.57 8.01 -26.59
C HIS A 39 14.46 7.51 -27.50
N ALA A 40 13.20 7.88 -27.25
CA ALA A 40 12.13 7.51 -28.17
C ALA A 40 11.93 8.62 -29.22
N THR A 41 11.76 8.23 -30.47
CA THR A 41 11.75 9.12 -31.63
C THR A 41 10.49 10.00 -31.68
N MET A 42 9.38 9.54 -31.07
CA MET A 42 8.06 10.20 -31.09
C MET A 42 7.46 10.38 -32.49
N ALA A 43 7.98 9.67 -33.50
CA ALA A 43 7.49 9.73 -34.88
C ALA A 43 6.15 9.01 -35.06
N GLN A 44 5.86 8.02 -34.22
CA GLN A 44 4.64 7.22 -34.28
C GLN A 44 3.57 7.77 -33.35
N ASN A 45 2.32 7.46 -33.68
CA ASN A 45 1.16 8.06 -33.05
C ASN A 45 0.68 7.37 -31.77
N THR A 46 1.06 6.10 -31.62
CA THR A 46 0.70 5.19 -30.55
C THR A 46 1.90 4.28 -30.27
N TRP A 47 1.99 3.80 -29.03
CA TRP A 47 3.04 2.85 -28.63
C TRP A 47 3.04 1.59 -29.49
N ASP A 48 1.86 1.08 -29.85
CA ASP A 48 1.74 -0.17 -30.60
C ASP A 48 2.31 -0.06 -32.01
N ALA A 49 2.26 1.13 -32.61
CA ALA A 49 2.78 1.41 -33.95
C ALA A 49 4.31 1.62 -34.01
N ILE A 50 4.99 1.69 -32.87
CA ILE A 50 6.45 1.74 -32.82
C ILE A 50 7.02 0.40 -33.26
N ASP A 51 8.06 0.45 -34.09
CA ASP A 51 8.74 -0.75 -34.57
C ASP A 51 9.38 -1.55 -33.42
N THR A 52 9.56 -2.84 -33.66
CA THR A 52 10.08 -3.76 -32.64
C THR A 52 11.52 -3.41 -32.24
N GLN A 53 12.33 -2.86 -33.15
CA GLN A 53 13.73 -2.53 -32.88
C GLN A 53 13.86 -1.35 -31.93
N GLU A 54 13.09 -0.27 -32.13
CA GLU A 54 13.01 0.88 -31.23
C GLU A 54 12.46 0.44 -29.85
N LYS A 55 11.42 -0.39 -29.82
CA LYS A 55 10.90 -0.95 -28.55
C LYS A 55 11.98 -1.74 -27.80
N GLU A 56 12.72 -2.60 -28.51
CA GLU A 56 13.78 -3.42 -27.93
C GLU A 56 14.93 -2.56 -27.38
N GLU A 57 15.33 -1.50 -28.08
CA GLU A 57 16.35 -0.59 -27.56
C GLU A 57 15.88 0.14 -26.29
N LEU A 58 14.64 0.62 -26.26
CA LEU A 58 14.06 1.24 -25.06
C LEU A 58 13.99 0.26 -23.89
N ILE A 59 13.62 -1.00 -24.15
CA ILE A 59 13.62 -2.09 -23.16
C ILE A 59 15.03 -2.35 -22.64
N ASN A 60 16.03 -2.45 -23.52
CA ASN A 60 17.42 -2.70 -23.16
C ASN A 60 17.98 -1.57 -22.27
N ARG A 61 17.60 -0.31 -22.53
CA ARG A 61 17.93 0.82 -21.67
C ARG A 61 17.29 0.72 -20.28
N VAL A 62 16.09 0.17 -20.15
CA VAL A 62 15.48 -0.11 -18.84
C VAL A 62 16.27 -1.22 -18.13
N ARG A 63 16.55 -2.33 -18.82
CA ARG A 63 17.29 -3.49 -18.29
C ARG A 63 18.71 -3.12 -17.84
N ALA A 64 19.35 -2.15 -18.48
CA ALA A 64 20.65 -1.64 -18.06
C ALA A 64 20.65 -0.88 -16.72
N ASN A 65 19.48 -0.51 -16.18
CA ASN A 65 19.38 0.22 -14.90
C ASN A 65 18.79 -0.62 -13.75
N PHE A 66 18.07 -1.71 -14.05
CA PHE A 66 17.28 -2.45 -13.06
C PHE A 66 17.53 -3.96 -13.15
N ILE A 67 17.55 -4.62 -11.99
CA ILE A 67 17.56 -6.08 -11.91
C ILE A 67 16.15 -6.57 -12.25
N LEU A 68 16.01 -7.24 -13.38
CA LEU A 68 14.75 -7.77 -13.89
C LEU A 68 14.96 -9.21 -14.38
N ASP A 69 14.09 -10.10 -13.92
CA ASP A 69 14.02 -11.46 -14.43
C ASP A 69 13.30 -11.50 -15.78
N TRP A 70 14.06 -11.56 -16.87
CA TRP A 70 13.50 -11.59 -18.22
C TRP A 70 12.91 -12.95 -18.61
N SER A 71 13.09 -14.00 -17.81
CA SER A 71 12.42 -15.29 -18.01
C SER A 71 10.94 -15.21 -17.63
N LYS A 72 10.61 -14.35 -16.67
CA LYS A 72 9.25 -14.13 -16.17
C LYS A 72 8.42 -13.20 -17.06
N ARG A 73 7.23 -13.65 -17.44
CA ARG A 73 6.29 -12.91 -18.31
C ARG A 73 5.82 -11.60 -17.70
N ASN A 74 5.49 -11.59 -16.40
CA ASN A 74 4.98 -10.40 -15.71
C ASN A 74 6.02 -9.26 -15.65
N HIS A 75 7.32 -9.58 -15.57
CA HIS A 75 8.39 -8.58 -15.64
C HIS A 75 8.44 -7.92 -17.02
N ARG A 76 8.38 -8.70 -18.11
CA ARG A 76 8.36 -8.19 -19.50
C ARG A 76 7.16 -7.28 -19.72
N GLU A 77 5.96 -7.76 -19.37
CA GLU A 77 4.71 -7.01 -19.50
C GLU A 77 4.71 -5.73 -18.65
N MET A 78 5.28 -5.75 -17.44
CA MET A 78 5.40 -4.56 -16.60
C MET A 78 6.29 -3.49 -17.26
N VAL A 79 7.44 -3.88 -17.84
CA VAL A 79 8.33 -2.94 -18.52
C VAL A 79 7.64 -2.32 -19.73
N GLU A 80 7.10 -3.15 -20.61
CA GLU A 80 6.41 -2.70 -21.84
C GLU A 80 5.22 -1.79 -21.52
N LYS A 81 4.38 -2.16 -20.55
CA LYS A 81 3.24 -1.36 -20.11
C LYS A 81 3.67 0.01 -19.60
N ASN A 82 4.76 0.08 -18.83
CA ASN A 82 5.25 1.35 -18.31
C ASN A 82 5.88 2.22 -19.40
N LEU A 83 6.64 1.63 -20.33
CA LEU A 83 7.16 2.35 -21.49
C LEU A 83 6.03 2.92 -22.34
N GLY A 84 5.03 2.12 -22.70
CA GLY A 84 3.88 2.57 -23.48
C GLY A 84 3.05 3.65 -22.78
N LYS A 85 2.85 3.51 -21.47
CA LYS A 85 2.22 4.58 -20.66
C LYS A 85 3.03 5.87 -20.72
N LYS A 86 4.35 5.81 -20.54
CA LYS A 86 5.21 6.99 -20.55
C LYS A 86 5.38 7.62 -21.93
N PHE A 87 5.33 6.81 -22.98
CA PHE A 87 5.24 7.28 -24.35
C PHE A 87 3.99 8.14 -24.57
N ASN A 88 2.82 7.63 -24.19
CA ASN A 88 1.55 8.36 -24.30
C ASN A 88 1.53 9.62 -23.40
N ASP A 89 2.06 9.53 -22.17
CA ASP A 89 2.20 10.68 -21.26
C ASP A 89 3.06 11.79 -21.90
N PHE A 90 4.11 11.43 -22.63
CA PHE A 90 4.99 12.39 -23.29
C PHE A 90 4.35 12.99 -24.55
N HIS A 91 3.67 12.20 -25.38
CA HIS A 91 2.82 12.73 -26.45
C HIS A 91 1.80 13.74 -25.94
N TYR A 92 1.17 13.46 -24.78
CA TYR A 92 0.24 14.40 -24.18
C TYR A 92 0.94 15.69 -23.71
N GLN A 93 2.18 15.61 -23.20
CA GLN A 93 2.96 16.81 -22.87
C GLN A 93 3.25 17.67 -24.10
N LEU A 94 3.63 17.04 -25.21
CA LEU A 94 3.85 17.73 -26.48
C LEU A 94 2.54 18.36 -27.00
N HIS A 95 1.42 17.63 -26.89
CA HIS A 95 0.10 18.17 -27.27
C HIS A 95 -0.34 19.36 -26.39
N LYS A 96 0.06 19.40 -25.11
CA LYS A 96 -0.18 20.59 -24.27
C LYS A 96 0.59 21.81 -24.75
N ILE A 97 1.81 21.64 -25.26
CA ILE A 97 2.59 22.73 -25.86
C ILE A 97 1.84 23.23 -27.11
N TYR A 98 1.37 22.32 -27.96
CA TYR A 98 0.56 22.66 -29.13
C TYR A 98 -0.72 23.43 -28.76
N MET A 99 -1.43 22.99 -27.72
CA MET A 99 -2.63 23.68 -27.22
C MET A 99 -2.34 25.04 -26.56
N GLY A 100 -1.08 25.34 -26.25
CA GLY A 100 -0.65 26.65 -25.79
C GLY A 100 -0.41 27.66 -26.92
N CYS A 101 -0.32 27.20 -28.18
CA CYS A 101 -0.25 28.07 -29.35
C CYS A 101 -1.65 28.59 -29.71
N ALA A 102 -1.74 29.84 -30.17
CA ALA A 102 -3.02 30.44 -30.53
C ALA A 102 -3.58 29.87 -31.84
N THR A 103 -2.71 29.53 -32.78
CA THR A 103 -3.09 28.98 -34.09
C THR A 103 -2.25 27.77 -34.49
N HIS A 104 -2.78 26.96 -35.39
CA HIS A 104 -2.06 25.84 -35.98
C HIS A 104 -0.80 26.31 -36.75
N GLY A 105 -0.91 27.42 -37.49
CA GLY A 105 0.22 28.02 -38.20
C GLY A 105 1.33 28.47 -37.25
N GLU A 106 0.98 29.09 -36.12
CA GLU A 106 1.95 29.44 -35.08
C GLU A 106 2.66 28.20 -34.51
N ALA A 107 1.92 27.13 -34.25
CA ALA A 107 2.50 25.90 -33.72
C ALA A 107 3.52 25.24 -34.66
N LEU A 108 3.34 25.37 -35.98
CA LEU A 108 4.31 24.91 -36.98
C LEU A 108 5.60 25.74 -37.00
N LEU A 109 5.49 27.04 -36.71
CA LEU A 109 6.63 27.98 -36.69
C LEU A 109 7.39 27.98 -35.36
N LYS A 110 6.78 27.49 -34.27
CA LYS A 110 7.35 27.45 -32.93
C LYS A 110 7.70 26.00 -32.52
N PRO A 111 8.79 25.42 -33.05
CA PRO A 111 9.20 24.07 -32.69
C PRO A 111 9.59 23.99 -31.21
N THR A 112 9.31 22.84 -30.60
CA THR A 112 9.76 22.54 -29.24
C THR A 112 11.17 21.92 -29.28
N SER A 113 12.00 22.22 -28.29
CA SER A 113 13.31 21.57 -28.11
C SER A 113 13.21 20.13 -27.58
N LEU A 114 12.00 19.66 -27.28
CA LEU A 114 11.75 18.33 -26.70
C LEU A 114 11.78 17.21 -27.74
N VAL A 115 11.61 17.51 -29.03
CA VAL A 115 11.65 16.57 -30.15
C VAL A 115 12.25 17.24 -31.37
N GLU A 116 12.70 16.45 -32.34
CA GLU A 116 13.18 16.97 -33.62
C GLU A 116 12.12 17.78 -34.36
N SER A 117 12.56 18.81 -35.11
CA SER A 117 11.65 19.76 -35.77
C SER A 117 10.66 19.07 -36.73
N ASP A 118 11.12 18.08 -37.48
CA ASP A 118 10.26 17.38 -38.44
C ASP A 118 9.26 16.44 -37.75
N VAL A 119 9.65 15.83 -36.63
CA VAL A 119 8.74 15.08 -35.77
C VAL A 119 7.67 16.03 -35.20
N TRP A 120 8.06 17.20 -34.72
CA TRP A 120 7.12 18.21 -34.24
C TRP A 120 6.10 18.62 -35.31
N LYS A 121 6.55 18.93 -36.54
CA LYS A 121 5.65 19.27 -37.66
C LYS A 121 4.66 18.14 -37.95
N LYS A 122 5.11 16.88 -37.97
CA LYS A 122 4.24 15.71 -38.16
C LYS A 122 3.18 15.60 -37.06
N LEU A 123 3.56 15.83 -35.80
CA LEU A 123 2.64 15.83 -34.66
C LEU A 123 1.63 16.96 -34.75
N CYS A 124 2.07 18.18 -35.04
CA CYS A 124 1.21 19.33 -35.28
C CYS A 124 0.19 19.02 -36.38
N GLY A 125 0.63 18.49 -37.52
CA GLY A 125 -0.24 18.09 -38.63
C GLY A 125 -1.35 17.14 -38.20
N ARG A 126 -1.03 16.12 -37.40
CA ARG A 126 -2.03 15.22 -36.81
C ARG A 126 -3.00 15.96 -35.89
N TRP A 127 -2.51 16.80 -34.99
CA TRP A 127 -3.38 17.50 -34.03
C TRP A 127 -4.23 18.60 -34.67
N GLY A 128 -3.79 19.13 -35.81
CA GLY A 128 -4.54 20.06 -36.65
C GLY A 128 -5.63 19.39 -37.47
N SER A 129 -5.53 18.07 -37.70
CA SER A 129 -6.49 17.31 -38.51
C SER A 129 -7.88 17.25 -37.87
N ASP A 130 -8.91 17.21 -38.72
CA ASP A 130 -10.29 17.16 -38.25
C ASP A 130 -10.65 15.82 -37.62
N GLU A 131 -10.02 14.73 -38.09
CA GLU A 131 -10.15 13.40 -37.50
C GLU A 131 -9.69 13.40 -36.04
N PHE A 132 -8.53 14.00 -35.76
CA PHE A 132 -8.01 14.09 -34.40
C PHE A 132 -8.88 14.99 -33.52
N LYS A 133 -9.31 16.15 -34.03
CA LYS A 133 -10.21 17.06 -33.31
C LYS A 133 -11.53 16.38 -32.95
N LYS A 134 -12.11 15.59 -33.86
CA LYS A 134 -13.33 14.80 -33.62
C LYS A 134 -13.14 13.82 -32.46
N ILE A 135 -12.08 13.02 -32.49
CA ILE A 135 -11.76 12.04 -31.43
C ILE A 135 -11.49 12.75 -30.10
N SER A 136 -10.73 13.84 -30.12
CA SER A 136 -10.40 14.64 -28.93
C SER A 136 -11.63 15.24 -28.26
N ASN A 137 -12.56 15.80 -29.06
CA ASN A 137 -13.82 16.36 -28.57
C ASN A 137 -14.74 15.28 -28.00
N GLN A 138 -14.85 14.12 -28.66
CA GLN A 138 -15.61 12.99 -28.12
C GLN A 138 -15.03 12.53 -26.77
N ASN A 139 -13.70 12.41 -26.66
CA ASN A 139 -13.04 12.03 -25.41
C ASN A 139 -13.24 13.08 -24.30
N LYS A 140 -13.33 14.38 -24.62
CA LYS A 140 -13.70 15.42 -23.65
C LYS A 140 -15.13 15.23 -23.14
N VAL A 141 -16.08 14.92 -24.02
CA VAL A 141 -17.47 14.64 -23.63
C VAL A 141 -17.55 13.39 -22.77
N ASN A 142 -16.84 12.32 -23.14
CA ASN A 142 -16.80 11.08 -22.37
C ASN A 142 -16.24 11.31 -20.97
N ARG A 143 -15.17 12.11 -20.82
CA ARG A 143 -14.64 12.49 -19.50
C ARG A 143 -15.62 13.28 -18.65
N LYS A 144 -16.41 14.19 -19.26
CA LYS A 144 -17.45 14.93 -18.53
C LYS A 144 -18.56 14.02 -17.99
N ARG A 145 -18.80 12.86 -18.62
CA ARG A 145 -19.76 11.83 -18.19
C ARG A 145 -19.19 10.85 -17.17
N GLN A 146 -17.90 10.94 -16.84
CA GLN A 146 -17.27 10.06 -15.86
C GLN A 146 -17.54 10.59 -14.44
N HIS A 147 -18.54 10.02 -13.77
CA HIS A 147 -18.95 10.44 -12.42
C HIS A 147 -18.04 9.89 -11.30
N VAL A 148 -17.50 8.69 -11.48
CA VAL A 148 -16.66 8.02 -10.47
C VAL A 148 -15.19 8.14 -10.86
N ASN A 149 -14.41 8.83 -10.03
CA ASN A 149 -12.96 8.93 -10.15
C ASN A 149 -12.28 7.95 -9.19
N HIS A 150 -11.18 7.33 -9.63
CA HIS A 150 -10.35 6.51 -8.74
C HIS A 150 -9.71 7.39 -7.65
N THR A 151 -9.78 6.96 -6.40
CA THR A 151 -9.30 7.73 -5.22
C THR A 151 -7.96 7.24 -4.65
N ALA A 152 -7.39 6.16 -5.21
CA ALA A 152 -6.18 5.48 -4.72
C ALA A 152 -4.86 6.30 -4.81
N GLY A 153 -4.93 7.57 -5.24
CA GLY A 153 -3.79 8.47 -5.27
C GLY A 153 -2.65 8.01 -6.20
N ARG A 154 -1.40 8.27 -5.81
CA ARG A 154 -0.20 7.97 -6.64
C ARG A 154 0.38 6.56 -6.41
N LYS A 155 -0.07 5.82 -5.39
CA LYS A 155 0.39 4.45 -5.13
C LYS A 155 -0.43 3.49 -6.00
N SER A 156 0.21 2.45 -6.54
CA SER A 156 -0.50 1.38 -7.25
C SER A 156 -1.32 0.55 -6.25
N PHE A 157 -2.41 -0.06 -6.70
CA PHE A 157 -3.19 -0.99 -5.87
C PHE A 157 -2.32 -2.10 -5.27
N VAL A 158 -1.41 -2.67 -6.06
CA VAL A 158 -0.43 -3.68 -5.61
C VAL A 158 0.39 -3.19 -4.42
N ARG A 159 0.86 -1.95 -4.47
CA ARG A 159 1.64 -1.36 -3.37
C ARG A 159 0.77 -1.12 -2.14
N LEU A 160 -0.48 -0.69 -2.31
CA LEU A 160 -1.42 -0.47 -1.21
C LEU A 160 -1.77 -1.79 -0.51
N ILE A 161 -1.98 -2.86 -1.28
CA ILE A 161 -2.23 -4.21 -0.76
C ILE A 161 -0.99 -4.74 -0.03
N GLN A 162 0.21 -4.56 -0.59
CA GLN A 162 1.44 -4.98 0.08
C GLN A 162 1.66 -4.22 1.40
N GLU A 163 1.44 -2.91 1.42
CA GLU A 163 1.52 -2.11 2.65
C GLU A 163 0.47 -2.58 3.67
N MET A 164 -0.73 -2.94 3.23
CA MET A 164 -1.77 -3.51 4.09
C MET A 164 -1.35 -4.85 4.69
N ASN A 165 -0.86 -5.78 3.87
CA ASN A 165 -0.41 -7.09 4.34
C ASN A 165 0.76 -6.95 5.32
N ASN A 166 1.71 -6.07 5.05
CA ASN A 166 2.82 -5.79 5.97
C ASN A 166 2.34 -5.24 7.33
N MET A 167 1.26 -4.44 7.36
CA MET A 167 0.67 -3.97 8.62
C MET A 167 -0.01 -5.09 9.39
N ILE A 168 -0.72 -5.98 8.68
CA ILE A 168 -1.37 -7.15 9.29
C ILE A 168 -0.31 -8.10 9.87
N GLU A 169 0.73 -8.44 9.11
CA GLU A 169 1.83 -9.29 9.57
C GLU A 169 2.49 -8.73 10.84
N LYS A 170 2.80 -7.43 10.88
CA LYS A 170 3.39 -6.76 12.07
C LYS A 170 2.44 -6.75 13.28
N LEU A 171 1.14 -6.67 13.06
CA LEU A 171 0.14 -6.80 14.14
C LEU A 171 0.04 -8.24 14.61
N ASP A 172 0.15 -9.21 13.69
CA ASP A 172 0.06 -10.63 14.02
C ASP A 172 1.27 -11.16 14.79
N GLU A 173 2.43 -10.53 14.64
CA GLU A 173 3.64 -10.80 15.44
C GLU A 173 3.54 -10.30 16.89
N MET A 174 2.56 -9.44 17.22
CA MET A 174 2.36 -8.95 18.58
C MET A 174 1.48 -9.89 19.40
N GLU A 175 1.80 -9.99 20.70
CA GLU A 175 0.94 -10.66 21.69
C GLU A 175 -0.43 -9.99 21.75
N LEU A 176 -1.48 -10.77 22.01
CA LEU A 176 -2.87 -10.31 21.95
C LEU A 176 -3.12 -9.11 22.88
N GLU A 177 -2.48 -9.08 24.05
CA GLU A 177 -2.58 -8.00 25.03
C GLU A 177 -1.92 -6.69 24.57
N GLU A 178 -0.98 -6.76 23.63
CA GLU A 178 -0.22 -5.61 23.12
C GLU A 178 -0.84 -4.99 21.86
N ARG A 179 -1.81 -5.67 21.24
CA ARG A 179 -2.58 -5.21 20.06
C ARG A 179 -3.56 -4.09 20.41
N THR A 180 -3.01 -2.98 20.86
CA THR A 180 -3.72 -1.74 21.18
C THR A 180 -3.86 -0.83 19.96
N ASP A 181 -4.79 0.14 20.02
CA ASP A 181 -4.94 1.17 18.98
C ASP A 181 -3.66 2.00 18.81
N GLU A 182 -2.93 2.27 19.89
CA GLU A 182 -1.60 2.88 19.87
C GLU A 182 -0.59 2.04 19.09
N ALA A 183 -0.52 0.72 19.35
CA ALA A 183 0.38 -0.17 18.63
C ALA A 183 0.05 -0.24 17.13
N ALA A 184 -1.24 -0.33 16.79
CA ALA A 184 -1.71 -0.27 15.41
C ALA A 184 -1.34 1.06 14.74
N ASN A 185 -1.46 2.18 15.46
CA ASN A 185 -1.06 3.51 14.96
C ASN A 185 0.45 3.65 14.74
N ILE A 186 1.28 3.01 15.58
CA ILE A 186 2.74 2.96 15.41
C ILE A 186 3.09 2.15 14.16
N ILE A 187 2.53 0.96 14.01
CA ILE A 187 2.72 0.10 12.83
C ILE A 187 2.27 0.82 11.56
N PHE A 188 1.10 1.48 11.60
CA PHE A 188 0.60 2.26 10.47
C PHE A 188 1.59 3.34 10.05
N ARG A 189 2.16 4.08 11.00
CA ARG A 189 3.17 5.11 10.73
C ARG A 189 4.49 4.54 10.23
N ASP A 190 4.90 3.38 10.73
CA ASP A 190 6.09 2.66 10.28
C ASP A 190 5.96 2.22 8.82
N VAL A 191 4.83 1.61 8.45
CA VAL A 191 4.63 1.04 7.11
C VAL A 191 4.29 2.09 6.05
N ILE A 192 3.40 3.04 6.35
CA ILE A 192 2.94 4.04 5.37
C ILE A 192 3.79 5.32 5.37
N GLY A 193 4.52 5.56 6.46
CA GLY A 193 5.28 6.78 6.73
C GLY A 193 4.42 7.90 7.31
N HIS A 194 5.09 8.92 7.87
CA HIS A 194 4.43 10.08 8.46
C HIS A 194 3.86 11.03 7.38
N ARG A 195 2.60 11.46 7.54
CA ARG A 195 1.97 12.50 6.71
C ARG A 195 1.17 13.44 7.61
N SER A 196 1.25 14.75 7.35
CA SER A 196 0.42 15.74 8.04
C SER A 196 -1.05 15.60 7.61
N GLY A 197 -1.97 15.45 8.57
CA GLY A 197 -3.41 15.32 8.35
C GLY A 197 -3.94 13.88 8.42
N TYR A 198 -5.24 13.70 8.20
CA TYR A 198 -5.90 12.38 8.27
C TYR A 198 -5.46 11.46 7.12
N ALA A 199 -5.15 10.22 7.46
CA ALA A 199 -4.96 9.16 6.48
C ALA A 199 -6.29 8.94 5.72
N ARG A 200 -6.32 9.30 4.44
CA ARG A 200 -7.44 8.89 3.58
C ARG A 200 -7.33 7.38 3.38
N GLY A 201 -8.44 6.67 3.60
CA GLY A 201 -8.51 5.21 3.47
C GLY A 201 -7.87 4.72 2.17
N LEU A 202 -7.28 3.53 2.21
CA LEU A 202 -6.43 2.97 1.13
C LEU A 202 -7.18 2.70 -0.19
N GLY A 203 -8.48 3.02 -0.28
CA GLY A 203 -9.25 3.00 -1.53
C GLY A 203 -9.36 1.61 -2.18
N VAL A 204 -9.06 0.54 -1.44
CA VAL A 204 -9.10 -0.85 -1.92
C VAL A 204 -10.54 -1.38 -1.98
N SER A 205 -11.49 -0.68 -1.36
CA SER A 205 -12.90 -1.05 -1.30
C SER A 205 -13.79 -0.01 -1.97
N VAL A 206 -14.85 -0.46 -2.64
CA VAL A 206 -16.01 0.38 -2.95
C VAL A 206 -16.63 0.75 -1.61
N ILE A 207 -16.56 2.02 -1.21
CA ILE A 207 -17.40 2.54 -0.13
C ILE A 207 -18.75 2.82 -0.81
N PRO A 208 -19.79 2.00 -0.61
CA PRO A 208 -21.09 2.31 -1.19
C PRO A 208 -21.58 3.63 -0.59
N GLU A 209 -22.20 4.48 -1.41
CA GLU A 209 -22.91 5.63 -0.86
C GLU A 209 -23.98 5.10 0.11
N PRO A 210 -24.04 5.63 1.35
CA PRO A 210 -25.09 5.23 2.27
C PRO A 210 -26.43 5.56 1.60
N ARG A 211 -27.25 4.52 1.35
CA ARG A 211 -28.59 4.72 0.82
C ARG A 211 -29.37 5.54 1.85
N PRO A 212 -30.01 6.67 1.45
CA PRO A 212 -30.73 7.53 2.39
C PRO A 212 -31.85 6.83 3.17
N SER A 213 -32.29 5.65 2.72
CA SER A 213 -33.43 4.91 3.26
C SER A 213 -33.10 3.57 3.94
N SER A 214 -31.82 3.19 4.12
CA SER A 214 -31.45 1.87 4.67
C SER A 214 -30.96 1.90 6.12
N MET A 215 -31.20 2.98 6.85
CA MET A 215 -30.71 3.15 8.23
C MET A 215 -31.49 2.37 9.30
N SER A 216 -32.63 1.73 9.05
CA SER A 216 -33.60 1.51 10.14
C SER A 216 -33.85 0.07 10.63
N ALA A 217 -32.96 -0.90 10.42
CA ALA A 217 -33.16 -2.22 11.07
C ALA A 217 -31.88 -3.03 11.25
N GLN A 218 -31.12 -3.25 10.16
CA GLN A 218 -29.89 -4.05 10.24
C GLN A 218 -28.79 -3.37 11.04
N PHE A 219 -28.68 -2.04 10.92
CA PHE A 219 -27.69 -1.26 11.67
C PHE A 219 -28.07 -1.17 13.15
N GLU A 220 -29.35 -1.00 13.46
CA GLU A 220 -29.86 -1.07 14.83
C GLU A 220 -29.67 -2.46 15.43
N HIS A 221 -29.92 -3.53 14.67
CA HIS A 221 -29.68 -4.90 15.11
C HIS A 221 -28.19 -5.14 15.39
N LEU A 222 -27.29 -4.76 14.48
CA LEU A 222 -25.85 -4.90 14.69
C LEU A 222 -25.34 -4.04 15.86
N ALA A 223 -25.91 -2.84 16.06
CA ALA A 223 -25.58 -2.01 17.21
C ALA A 223 -26.07 -2.65 18.52
N GLN A 224 -27.29 -3.19 18.53
CA GLN A 224 -27.84 -3.93 19.68
C GLN A 224 -27.05 -5.21 19.97
N GLU A 225 -26.63 -5.94 18.94
CA GLU A 225 -25.84 -7.16 19.04
C GLU A 225 -24.43 -6.86 19.56
N ASN A 226 -23.79 -5.80 19.07
CA ASN A 226 -22.51 -5.34 19.61
C ASN A 226 -22.63 -4.86 21.06
N GLU A 227 -23.70 -4.15 21.41
CA GLU A 227 -23.92 -3.70 22.79
C GLU A 227 -24.17 -4.90 23.71
N LYS A 228 -24.91 -5.91 23.23
CA LYS A 228 -25.13 -7.18 23.95
C LYS A 228 -23.80 -7.92 24.17
N HIS A 229 -22.99 -8.11 23.14
CA HIS A 229 -21.69 -8.78 23.27
C HIS A 229 -20.74 -8.01 24.19
N LYS A 230 -20.78 -6.67 24.15
CA LYS A 230 -19.99 -5.82 25.05
C LYS A 230 -20.42 -5.99 26.51
N ASN A 231 -21.72 -6.08 26.77
CA ASN A 231 -22.25 -6.33 28.11
C ASN A 231 -21.91 -7.75 28.61
N GLU A 232 -22.03 -8.77 27.76
CA GLU A 232 -21.62 -10.15 28.09
C GLU A 232 -20.12 -10.22 28.39
N ALA A 233 -19.27 -9.58 27.58
CA ALA A 233 -17.84 -9.50 27.83
C ALA A 233 -17.52 -8.80 29.16
N MET A 234 -18.27 -7.75 29.52
CA MET A 234 -18.11 -7.06 30.79
C MET A 234 -18.55 -7.92 31.98
N MET A 235 -19.61 -8.73 31.83
CA MET A 235 -20.02 -9.71 32.83
C MET A 235 -18.93 -10.75 33.06
N TYR A 236 -18.44 -11.42 32.02
CA TYR A 236 -17.37 -12.42 32.15
C TYR A 236 -16.09 -11.83 32.73
N LYS A 237 -15.78 -10.56 32.40
CA LYS A 237 -14.64 -9.85 32.99
C LYS A 237 -14.83 -9.66 34.51
N THR A 238 -16.03 -9.31 34.95
CA THR A 238 -16.35 -9.12 36.37
C THR A 238 -16.27 -10.44 37.13
N GLU A 239 -16.84 -11.52 36.58
CA GLU A 239 -16.76 -12.87 37.17
C GLU A 239 -15.31 -13.34 37.30
N LEU A 240 -14.46 -13.07 36.30
CA LEU A 240 -13.04 -13.38 36.36
C LEU A 240 -12.32 -12.61 37.48
N ASP A 241 -12.66 -11.35 37.69
CA ASP A 241 -12.04 -10.53 38.74
C ASP A 241 -12.45 -10.99 40.15
N ASP A 242 -13.69 -11.46 40.31
CA ASP A 242 -14.17 -12.05 41.56
C ASP A 242 -13.55 -13.42 41.81
N LEU A 243 -13.48 -14.30 40.82
CA LEU A 243 -12.74 -15.58 40.93
C LEU A 243 -11.28 -15.36 41.30
N LYS A 244 -10.60 -14.39 40.68
CA LYS A 244 -9.24 -14.01 41.06
C LYS A 244 -9.14 -13.55 42.51
N ARG A 245 -10.17 -12.89 43.04
CA ARG A 245 -10.23 -12.45 44.44
C ARG A 245 -10.39 -13.65 45.38
N GLU A 246 -11.28 -14.58 45.05
CA GLU A 246 -11.48 -15.82 45.82
C GLU A 246 -10.22 -16.68 45.85
N VAL A 247 -9.56 -16.86 44.69
CA VAL A 247 -8.29 -17.60 44.61
C VAL A 247 -7.22 -16.93 45.48
N ARG A 248 -7.13 -15.59 45.49
CA ARG A 248 -6.22 -14.88 46.39
C ARG A 248 -6.55 -15.13 47.87
N GLN A 249 -7.83 -15.17 48.23
CA GLN A 249 -8.23 -15.50 49.61
C GLN A 249 -7.87 -16.94 49.98
N LEU A 250 -8.12 -17.91 49.09
CA LEU A 250 -7.75 -19.31 49.31
C LEU A 250 -6.24 -19.47 49.51
N LEU A 251 -5.41 -18.76 48.74
CA LEU A 251 -3.96 -18.75 48.92
C LEU A 251 -3.54 -18.23 50.30
N VAL A 252 -4.20 -17.20 50.82
CA VAL A 252 -3.95 -16.68 52.18
C VAL A 252 -4.37 -17.70 53.24
N TRP A 253 -5.53 -18.35 53.05
CA TRP A 253 -6.00 -19.40 53.94
C TRP A 253 -5.07 -20.61 53.97
N GLN A 254 -4.56 -21.03 52.80
CA GLN A 254 -3.57 -22.09 52.68
C GLN A 254 -2.29 -21.73 53.45
N GLN A 255 -1.74 -20.53 53.26
CA GLN A 255 -0.57 -20.08 54.02
C GLN A 255 -0.81 -20.08 55.54
N SER A 256 -1.98 -19.64 55.99
CA SER A 256 -2.35 -19.66 57.40
C SER A 256 -2.51 -21.09 57.95
N TYR A 257 -3.02 -22.01 57.14
CA TYR A 257 -3.09 -23.43 57.50
C TYR A 257 -1.70 -24.04 57.61
N ASP A 258 -0.83 -23.82 56.62
CA ASP A 258 0.54 -24.32 56.60
C ASP A 258 1.33 -23.82 57.83
N GLN A 259 1.18 -22.54 58.19
CA GLN A 259 1.79 -21.98 59.40
C GLN A 259 1.33 -22.69 60.68
N ARG A 260 0.02 -22.98 60.80
CA ARG A 260 -0.52 -23.68 61.97
C ARG A 260 -0.07 -25.14 62.04
N MET A 261 -0.02 -25.81 60.90
CA MET A 261 0.49 -27.18 60.81
C MET A 261 1.96 -27.26 61.20
N ASN A 262 2.80 -26.34 60.72
CA ASN A 262 4.21 -26.27 61.10
C ASN A 262 4.40 -26.02 62.61
N LEU A 263 3.56 -25.18 63.22
CA LEU A 263 3.57 -24.95 64.67
C LEU A 263 3.20 -26.23 65.43
N PHE A 264 2.19 -26.95 64.95
CA PHE A 264 1.74 -28.21 65.56
C PHE A 264 2.81 -29.31 65.46
N GLU A 265 3.49 -29.41 64.31
CA GLU A 265 4.65 -30.31 64.13
C GLU A 265 5.80 -29.95 65.08
N CYS A 266 6.15 -28.66 65.21
CA CYS A 266 7.17 -28.21 66.17
C CYS A 266 6.81 -28.58 67.62
N ASP A 267 5.54 -28.48 68.00
CA ASP A 267 5.09 -28.83 69.34
C ASP A 267 5.08 -30.36 69.56
N LEU A 268 4.75 -31.16 68.55
CA LEU A 268 4.89 -32.63 68.59
C LEU A 268 6.36 -33.07 68.72
N GLU A 269 7.28 -32.44 67.99
CA GLU A 269 8.73 -32.68 68.11
C GLU A 269 9.26 -32.32 69.51
N ARG A 270 8.74 -31.25 70.13
CA ARG A 270 9.11 -30.86 71.51
C ARG A 270 8.61 -31.84 72.55
N VAL A 271 7.44 -32.44 72.36
CA VAL A 271 6.91 -33.49 73.25
C VAL A 271 7.71 -34.78 73.08
N SER A 272 7.99 -35.20 71.84
CA SER A 272 8.80 -36.40 71.56
C SER A 272 10.24 -36.31 72.08
N ASN A 273 10.86 -35.13 72.05
CA ASN A 273 12.22 -34.90 72.59
C ASN A 273 12.28 -34.80 74.13
N ARG A 274 11.14 -34.72 74.84
CA ARG A 274 11.09 -34.81 76.30
C ARG A 274 10.99 -36.26 76.81
N ASP A 275 10.52 -37.17 75.96
CA ASP A 275 10.27 -38.57 76.29
C ASP A 275 11.42 -39.51 75.90
N THR A 276 12.57 -38.99 75.49
CA THR A 276 13.81 -39.79 75.36
C THR A 276 14.61 -39.70 76.66
N PRO A 277 14.66 -40.76 77.50
CA PRO A 277 15.53 -40.78 78.66
C PRO A 277 16.98 -40.85 78.16
N GLY A 278 17.78 -39.86 78.52
CA GLY A 278 19.22 -39.96 78.36
C GLY A 278 19.75 -41.16 79.13
N ASN A 279 20.32 -42.12 78.40
CA ASN A 279 21.24 -43.13 78.95
C ASN A 279 22.33 -42.43 79.77
N VAL A 280 22.42 -42.80 81.05
CA VAL A 280 23.66 -42.86 81.84
C VAL A 280 23.73 -44.25 82.43
#